data_AF-A0A8J2VT39-F1
#
_entry.id   AF-A0A8J2VT39-F1
#
_cell.length_a   1.000
_cell.length_b   1.000
_cell.length_c   1.000
_cell.angle_alpha   90.00
_cell.angle_beta   90.00
_cell.angle_gamma   90.00
#
_symmetry.space_group_name_H-M   'P 1'
#
loop_
_entity.id
_entity.type
_entity.pdbx_description
1 polymer ?
#
loop_
_entity_poly.entity_id
_entity_poly.type
_entity_poly.pdbx_seq_one_letter_code
_entity_poly.pdbx_strand_id
1 'polypeptide(L)'
;MNKTRQNAQKMLFNHETTYRTDYYKYDIKEYPKTQYREKQSHHERGLPTYKNCHTLMEWKDQRPPFSCYHVAKDVLRTNPNNVQRPCAKPVDHDREDAQKTRPRLVMTPAVSLDDIEDSSARDIIISDMYMTDNMKNMKIAVITAPREGAKAPLTGRPAPANPVFLPKYQPPYVSPEWRMESVSWDQKQLRSHCDPTQRFWLLHELPKCKACEETAVVVAHRKMLRNLKHNNV
;
A
#
# COMPACT_ATOMS: atom_id res chain seq x y z
N MET A 1 -13.02 43.44 -5.40
CA MET A 1 -12.41 42.10 -5.25
C MET A 1 -10.93 42.26 -4.89
N ASN A 2 -10.40 41.46 -3.95
CA ASN A 2 -8.97 41.48 -3.61
C ASN A 2 -8.10 41.26 -4.86
N LYS A 3 -7.05 42.06 -5.03
CA LYS A 3 -6.12 42.02 -6.18
C LYS A 3 -5.54 40.61 -6.40
N THR A 4 -5.32 39.88 -5.32
CA THR A 4 -4.87 38.47 -5.32
C THR A 4 -5.90 37.52 -5.95
N ARG A 5 -7.19 37.70 -5.66
CA ARG A 5 -8.28 36.90 -6.26
C ARG A 5 -8.43 37.21 -7.76
N GLN A 6 -8.29 38.48 -8.16
CA GLN A 6 -8.30 38.86 -9.58
C GLN A 6 -7.12 38.27 -10.36
N ASN A 7 -5.94 38.20 -9.75
CA ASN A 7 -4.76 37.57 -10.36
C ASN A 7 -4.92 36.04 -10.47
N ALA A 8 -5.45 35.37 -9.45
CA ALA A 8 -5.73 33.93 -9.50
C ALA A 8 -6.77 33.59 -10.58
N GLN A 9 -7.81 34.42 -10.72
CA GLN A 9 -8.81 34.27 -11.77
C GLN A 9 -8.20 34.38 -13.18
N LYS A 10 -7.30 35.35 -13.41
CA LYS A 10 -6.57 35.48 -14.69
C LYS A 10 -5.63 34.32 -14.99
N MET A 11 -5.03 33.70 -13.97
CA MET A 11 -4.14 32.54 -14.15
C MET A 11 -4.91 31.24 -14.43
N LEU A 12 -6.03 31.04 -13.74
CA LEU A 12 -6.81 29.81 -13.83
C LEU A 12 -7.79 29.82 -15.01
N PHE A 13 -8.25 31.00 -15.41
CA PHE A 13 -9.24 31.16 -16.48
C PHE A 13 -8.75 32.24 -17.45
N ASN A 14 -8.17 31.79 -18.57
CA ASN A 14 -7.53 32.65 -19.56
C ASN A 14 -8.56 33.06 -20.62
N HIS A 15 -8.90 34.35 -20.69
CA HIS A 15 -9.98 34.85 -21.56
C HIS A 15 -9.51 35.80 -22.68
N GLU A 16 -8.21 35.98 -22.89
CA GLU A 16 -7.68 36.96 -23.87
C GLU A 16 -6.68 36.33 -24.85
N THR A 17 -6.88 36.61 -26.14
CA THR A 17 -6.22 36.02 -27.31
C THR A 17 -4.76 36.46 -27.50
N THR A 18 -3.96 35.56 -28.07
CA THR A 18 -2.48 35.45 -28.11
C THR A 18 -1.63 36.57 -28.72
N TYR A 19 -2.17 37.69 -29.20
CA TYR A 19 -1.41 38.58 -30.11
C TYR A 19 -0.78 39.85 -29.52
N ARG A 20 -0.85 40.07 -28.20
CA ARG A 20 -0.56 41.43 -27.66
C ARG A 20 0.93 41.71 -27.32
N THR A 21 1.81 40.72 -27.23
CA THR A 21 3.14 40.89 -26.60
C THR A 21 4.36 40.51 -27.42
N ASP A 22 4.20 40.05 -28.67
CA ASP A 22 5.31 39.44 -29.42
C ASP A 22 6.39 40.42 -29.94
N TYR A 23 6.20 41.74 -29.83
CA TYR A 23 7.05 42.72 -30.52
C TYR A 23 7.73 43.76 -29.63
N TYR A 24 8.21 43.40 -28.42
CA TYR A 24 9.06 44.34 -27.69
C TYR A 24 10.28 43.74 -26.98
N LYS A 25 11.42 44.29 -27.41
CA LYS A 25 12.52 44.82 -26.57
C LYS A 25 13.38 43.79 -25.84
N TYR A 26 14.47 43.41 -26.47
CA TYR A 26 15.68 43.08 -25.70
C TYR A 26 16.78 44.08 -26.05
N ASP A 27 16.97 45.07 -25.17
CA ASP A 27 18.22 45.84 -25.13
C ASP A 27 19.32 44.91 -24.61
N ILE A 28 20.41 44.80 -25.36
CA ILE A 28 21.55 43.95 -25.03
C ILE A 28 22.24 44.53 -23.79
N LYS A 29 22.23 43.79 -22.68
CA LYS A 29 22.89 44.19 -21.42
C LYS A 29 24.26 43.53 -21.33
N GLU A 30 25.26 44.29 -20.92
CA GLU A 30 26.61 43.79 -20.68
C GLU A 30 26.61 42.76 -19.54
N TYR A 31 27.29 41.63 -19.77
CA TYR A 31 27.35 40.53 -18.82
C TYR A 31 28.27 40.87 -17.64
N PRO A 32 27.87 40.55 -16.40
CA PRO A 32 28.70 40.82 -15.23
C PRO A 32 29.97 39.95 -15.25
N LYS A 33 31.12 40.58 -14.96
CA LYS A 33 32.41 39.90 -14.89
C LYS A 33 32.41 38.91 -13.72
N THR A 34 32.83 37.68 -14.00
CA THR A 34 32.89 36.59 -13.03
C THR A 34 33.94 36.87 -11.95
N GLN A 35 33.54 36.80 -10.67
CA GLN A 35 34.46 36.82 -9.54
C GLN A 35 34.75 35.38 -9.10
N TYR A 36 36.02 35.08 -8.88
CA TYR A 36 36.45 33.77 -8.41
C TYR A 36 35.91 33.52 -6.98
N ARG A 37 35.22 32.39 -6.80
CA ARG A 37 34.80 31.89 -5.49
C ARG A 37 35.58 30.64 -5.19
N GLU A 38 36.24 30.63 -4.03
CA GLU A 38 36.95 29.45 -3.53
C GLU A 38 35.95 28.28 -3.34
N LYS A 39 36.36 27.09 -3.77
CA LYS A 39 35.55 25.88 -3.63
C LYS A 39 35.51 25.47 -2.16
N GLN A 40 34.32 25.25 -1.62
CA GLN A 40 34.16 24.67 -0.30
C GLN A 40 34.79 23.27 -0.29
N SER A 41 35.63 22.98 0.71
CA SER A 41 36.27 21.69 0.88
C SER A 41 35.22 20.64 1.23
N HIS A 42 34.88 19.77 0.28
CA HIS A 42 34.03 18.61 0.55
C HIS A 42 34.79 17.61 1.43
N HIS A 43 34.48 17.58 2.72
CA HIS A 43 35.00 16.58 3.66
C HIS A 43 33.87 15.77 4.31
N GLU A 44 33.07 15.10 3.48
CA GLU A 44 32.42 13.86 3.94
C GLU A 44 32.72 12.78 2.90
N ARG A 45 33.51 11.78 3.29
CA ARG A 45 33.63 10.56 2.50
C ARG A 45 32.24 9.94 2.48
N GLY A 46 31.66 9.82 1.28
CA GLY A 46 30.45 9.05 1.11
C GLY A 46 30.63 7.65 1.72
N LEU A 47 29.56 7.14 2.33
CA LEU A 47 29.53 5.75 2.82
C LEU A 47 29.98 4.81 1.68
N PRO A 48 30.73 3.74 1.99
CA PRO A 48 31.21 2.82 0.97
C PRO A 48 30.04 2.25 0.18
N THR A 49 30.15 2.26 -1.14
CA THR A 49 29.17 1.63 -2.03
C THR A 49 29.11 0.14 -1.73
N TYR A 50 27.95 -0.37 -1.31
CA TYR A 50 27.72 -1.79 -1.12
C TYR A 50 28.02 -2.54 -2.43
N LYS A 51 29.02 -3.43 -2.41
CA LYS A 51 29.50 -4.14 -3.61
C LYS A 51 28.46 -5.12 -4.16
N ASN A 52 27.55 -5.55 -3.30
CA ASN A 52 26.57 -6.61 -3.53
C ASN A 52 25.13 -6.15 -3.26
N CYS A 53 24.72 -4.99 -3.77
CA CYS A 53 23.37 -4.45 -3.56
C CYS A 53 22.25 -5.39 -4.07
N HIS A 54 22.48 -6.15 -5.15
CA HIS A 54 21.50 -7.08 -5.70
C HIS A 54 21.28 -8.34 -4.85
N THR A 55 22.30 -8.79 -4.12
CA THR A 55 22.23 -10.03 -3.33
C THR A 55 22.05 -9.75 -1.84
N LEU A 56 22.19 -8.49 -1.41
CA LEU A 56 22.11 -8.04 -0.01
C LEU A 56 22.95 -8.95 0.92
N MET A 57 24.06 -9.49 0.40
CA MET A 57 24.90 -10.47 1.12
C MET A 57 25.47 -9.89 2.40
N GLU A 58 25.86 -8.62 2.36
CA GLU A 58 26.40 -7.88 3.51
C GLU A 58 25.36 -7.66 4.62
N TRP A 59 24.07 -7.90 4.34
CA TRP A 59 22.98 -7.81 5.30
C TRP A 59 22.57 -9.17 5.86
N LYS A 60 23.17 -10.30 5.42
CA LYS A 60 22.73 -11.63 5.88
C LYS A 60 22.76 -11.78 7.41
N ASP A 61 23.78 -11.22 8.07
CA ASP A 61 23.95 -11.33 9.52
C ASP A 61 23.38 -10.12 10.29
N GLN A 62 23.03 -9.04 9.58
CA GLN A 62 22.47 -7.80 10.14
C GLN A 62 20.98 -7.61 9.87
N ARG A 63 20.34 -8.55 9.16
CA ARG A 63 18.90 -8.48 8.89
C ARG A 63 18.14 -8.60 10.21
N PRO A 64 17.23 -7.65 10.49
CA PRO A 64 16.28 -7.84 11.57
C PRO A 64 15.56 -9.18 11.39
N PRO A 65 15.38 -9.96 12.46
CA PRO A 65 14.67 -11.24 12.35
C PRO A 65 13.29 -10.98 11.77
N PHE A 66 12.78 -11.94 10.99
CA PHE A 66 11.48 -11.79 10.32
C PHE A 66 10.34 -11.47 11.29
N SER A 67 10.48 -11.90 12.55
CA SER A 67 9.58 -11.57 13.66
C SER A 67 9.38 -10.08 13.90
N CYS A 68 10.37 -9.23 13.60
CA CYS A 68 10.25 -7.77 13.74
C CYS A 68 9.25 -7.15 12.75
N TYR A 69 8.94 -7.83 11.65
CA TYR A 69 7.99 -7.35 10.65
C TYR A 69 6.55 -7.84 10.90
N HIS A 70 6.34 -8.68 11.92
CA HIS A 70 5.02 -9.13 12.30
C HIS A 70 4.30 -8.06 13.14
N VAL A 71 3.29 -7.45 12.54
CA VAL A 71 2.37 -6.53 13.22
C VAL A 71 1.14 -7.31 13.67
N ALA A 72 0.62 -7.00 14.86
CA ALA A 72 -0.65 -7.56 15.33
C ALA A 72 -1.78 -7.16 14.39
N LYS A 73 -2.77 -8.04 14.19
CA LYS A 73 -3.96 -7.70 13.42
C LYS A 73 -4.76 -6.63 14.18
N ASP A 74 -5.01 -5.48 13.56
CA ASP A 74 -5.67 -4.33 14.21
C ASP A 74 -6.97 -4.68 14.96
N VAL A 75 -7.76 -5.61 14.39
CA VAL A 75 -9.06 -6.01 14.94
C VAL A 75 -8.94 -6.97 16.13
N LEU A 76 -8.05 -7.95 16.03
CA LEU A 76 -7.95 -9.04 17.02
C LEU A 76 -6.95 -8.73 18.13
N ARG A 77 -6.06 -7.74 17.92
CA ARG A 77 -4.93 -7.37 18.81
C ARG A 77 -4.13 -8.58 19.30
N THR A 78 -4.15 -9.68 18.54
CA THR A 78 -3.45 -10.91 18.88
C THR A 78 -1.97 -10.74 18.61
N ASN A 79 -1.14 -11.11 19.59
CA ASN A 79 0.30 -11.14 19.41
C ASN A 79 0.63 -12.18 18.32
N PRO A 80 1.23 -11.77 17.18
CA PRO A 80 1.51 -12.68 16.06
C PRO A 80 2.53 -13.77 16.42
N ASN A 81 3.30 -13.59 17.49
CA ASN A 81 4.24 -14.59 18.00
C ASN A 81 3.55 -15.66 18.86
N ASN A 82 2.30 -15.44 19.28
CA ASN A 82 1.50 -16.44 19.99
C ASN A 82 0.52 -17.09 19.02
N VAL A 83 0.79 -18.37 18.70
CA VAL A 83 -0.12 -19.19 17.89
C VAL A 83 -1.43 -19.41 18.66
N GLN A 84 -2.55 -19.28 17.96
CA GLN A 84 -3.87 -19.56 18.55
C GLN A 84 -3.94 -21.02 18.99
N ARG A 85 -4.26 -21.24 20.27
CA ARG A 85 -4.48 -22.60 20.79
C ARG A 85 -5.75 -23.18 20.17
N PRO A 86 -5.76 -24.47 19.84
CA PRO A 86 -6.99 -25.13 19.39
C PRO A 86 -8.07 -24.99 20.47
N CYS A 87 -9.29 -24.66 20.04
CA CYS A 87 -10.44 -24.60 20.93
C CYS A 87 -10.72 -26.02 21.44
N ALA A 88 -10.64 -26.23 22.75
CA ALA A 88 -10.99 -27.51 23.36
C ALA A 88 -12.49 -27.70 23.23
N LYS A 89 -12.91 -28.86 22.71
CA LYS A 89 -14.33 -29.24 22.76
C LYS A 89 -14.71 -29.43 24.24
N PRO A 90 -15.87 -28.93 24.68
CA PRO A 90 -16.36 -29.25 26.02
C PRO A 90 -16.51 -30.77 26.15
N VAL A 91 -16.26 -31.28 27.36
CA VAL A 91 -16.44 -32.71 27.65
C VAL A 91 -17.93 -33.02 27.61
N ASP A 92 -18.32 -33.97 26.77
CA ASP A 92 -19.68 -34.45 26.65
C ASP A 92 -19.85 -35.68 27.54
N HIS A 93 -20.54 -35.50 28.68
CA HIS A 93 -20.75 -36.55 29.67
C HIS A 93 -21.79 -37.58 29.23
N ASP A 94 -22.75 -37.20 28.38
CA ASP A 94 -23.86 -38.06 27.96
C ASP A 94 -23.58 -38.78 26.63
N ARG A 95 -22.37 -38.60 26.08
CA ARG A 95 -21.96 -39.12 24.77
C ARG A 95 -22.19 -40.62 24.63
N GLU A 96 -21.82 -41.39 25.65
CA GLU A 96 -21.91 -42.85 25.62
C GLU A 96 -23.35 -43.35 25.66
N ASP A 97 -24.18 -42.74 26.50
CA ASP A 97 -25.59 -43.10 26.64
C ASP A 97 -26.40 -42.70 25.41
N ALA A 98 -26.10 -41.54 24.83
CA ALA A 98 -26.69 -41.10 23.56
C ALA A 98 -26.29 -42.02 22.39
N GLN A 99 -25.04 -42.52 22.35
CA GLN A 99 -24.60 -43.47 21.32
C GLN A 99 -25.32 -44.82 21.41
N LYS A 100 -25.59 -45.31 22.64
CA LYS A 100 -26.31 -46.56 22.85
C LYS A 100 -27.80 -46.46 22.51
N THR A 101 -28.42 -45.32 22.82
CA THR A 101 -29.88 -45.15 22.74
C THR A 101 -30.38 -44.58 21.40
N ARG A 102 -29.51 -44.00 20.57
CA ARG A 102 -29.93 -43.40 19.30
C ARG A 102 -30.34 -44.44 18.24
N PRO A 103 -31.38 -44.17 17.44
CA PRO A 103 -31.77 -45.03 16.32
C PRO A 103 -30.71 -45.03 15.21
N ARG A 104 -30.41 -46.22 14.66
CA ARG A 104 -29.37 -46.41 13.64
C ARG A 104 -29.99 -46.31 12.24
N LEU A 105 -29.53 -45.36 11.43
CA LEU A 105 -29.88 -45.27 10.01
C LEU A 105 -28.76 -45.88 9.18
N VAL A 106 -29.03 -46.99 8.49
CA VAL A 106 -28.06 -47.68 7.63
C VAL A 106 -28.44 -47.45 6.17
N MET A 107 -27.70 -46.59 5.48
CA MET A 107 -27.64 -46.60 4.01
C MET A 107 -26.19 -46.90 3.62
N THR A 108 -26.01 -47.94 2.83
CA THR A 108 -24.71 -48.57 2.51
C THR A 108 -23.67 -47.60 1.92
N PRO A 109 -22.36 -47.87 2.10
CA PRO A 109 -21.75 -49.02 2.80
C PRO A 109 -21.25 -48.65 4.21
N ALA A 110 -21.03 -49.53 5.19
CA ALA A 110 -21.49 -50.89 5.51
C ALA A 110 -21.20 -51.20 7.01
N VAL A 111 -20.85 -50.20 7.83
CA VAL A 111 -20.52 -50.35 9.25
C VAL A 111 -20.97 -49.07 9.95
N SER A 112 -21.73 -49.17 11.04
CA SER A 112 -22.08 -47.99 11.82
C SER A 112 -20.87 -47.53 12.63
N LEU A 113 -20.59 -46.22 12.68
CA LEU A 113 -19.52 -45.68 13.51
C LEU A 113 -19.69 -45.99 15.01
N ASP A 114 -20.89 -46.42 15.41
CA ASP A 114 -21.19 -46.85 16.78
C ASP A 114 -20.80 -48.30 17.08
N ASP A 115 -20.61 -49.13 16.06
CA ASP A 115 -20.20 -50.53 16.25
C ASP A 115 -18.67 -50.69 16.36
N ILE A 116 -17.92 -49.58 16.28
CA ILE A 116 -16.46 -49.58 16.47
C ILE A 116 -16.18 -49.55 17.97
N GLU A 117 -15.76 -50.69 18.53
CA GLU A 117 -15.40 -50.83 19.94
C GLU A 117 -14.19 -49.96 20.34
N ASP A 118 -13.24 -49.79 19.42
CA ASP A 118 -12.06 -48.96 19.64
C ASP A 118 -12.40 -47.47 19.46
N SER A 119 -12.53 -46.77 20.60
CA SER A 119 -12.75 -45.32 20.65
C SER A 119 -11.72 -44.52 19.86
N SER A 120 -10.47 -44.99 19.80
CA SER A 120 -9.39 -44.28 19.13
C SER A 120 -9.52 -44.36 17.60
N ALA A 121 -9.82 -45.54 17.07
CA ALA A 121 -10.11 -45.75 15.65
C ALA A 121 -11.34 -44.96 15.19
N ARG A 122 -12.40 -44.96 16.01
CA ARG A 122 -13.61 -44.17 15.76
C ARG A 122 -13.31 -42.67 15.66
N ASP A 123 -12.55 -42.12 16.61
CA ASP A 123 -12.21 -40.71 16.64
C ASP A 123 -11.34 -40.30 15.44
N ILE A 124 -10.42 -41.18 15.00
CA ILE A 124 -9.61 -40.98 13.78
C ILE A 124 -10.53 -40.86 12.56
N ILE A 125 -11.43 -41.83 12.36
CA ILE A 125 -12.36 -41.85 11.22
C ILE A 125 -13.25 -40.60 11.22
N ILE A 126 -13.85 -40.25 12.36
CA ILE A 126 -14.68 -39.04 12.48
C ILE A 126 -13.87 -37.78 12.18
N SER A 127 -12.62 -37.73 12.64
CA SER A 127 -11.75 -36.58 12.41
C SER A 127 -11.32 -36.45 10.95
N ASP A 128 -11.19 -37.55 10.22
CA ASP A 128 -10.65 -37.57 8.86
C ASP A 128 -11.71 -37.59 7.75
N MET A 129 -12.94 -38.05 8.03
CA MET A 129 -13.98 -38.31 7.03
C MET A 129 -14.52 -37.05 6.32
N TYR A 130 -14.46 -35.89 6.97
CA TYR A 130 -14.92 -34.61 6.40
C TYR A 130 -13.82 -33.54 6.36
N MET A 131 -12.56 -33.92 6.58
CA MET A 131 -11.44 -32.97 6.46
C MET A 131 -10.80 -33.07 5.08
N THR A 132 -10.74 -31.93 4.38
CA THR A 132 -9.93 -31.80 3.17
C THR A 132 -8.45 -31.94 3.50
N ASP A 133 -7.64 -32.36 2.52
CA ASP A 133 -6.18 -32.53 2.70
C ASP A 133 -5.50 -31.25 3.20
N ASN A 134 -5.97 -30.08 2.75
CA ASN A 134 -5.48 -28.79 3.22
C ASN A 134 -5.75 -28.57 4.72
N MET A 135 -6.95 -28.93 5.21
CA MET A 135 -7.27 -28.82 6.63
C MET A 135 -6.47 -29.83 7.47
N LYS A 136 -6.25 -31.05 6.97
CA LYS A 136 -5.38 -32.05 7.62
C LYS A 136 -3.96 -31.53 7.77
N ASN A 137 -3.39 -31.00 6.70
CA ASN A 137 -2.03 -30.43 6.69
C ASN A 137 -1.91 -29.22 7.63
N MET A 138 -2.91 -28.33 7.68
CA MET A 138 -2.92 -27.23 8.65
C MET A 138 -2.95 -27.71 10.09
N LYS A 139 -3.77 -28.71 10.42
CA LYS A 139 -3.86 -29.28 11.77
C LYS A 139 -2.53 -29.90 12.20
N ILE A 140 -1.89 -30.66 11.30
CA ILE A 140 -0.55 -31.22 11.51
C ILE A 140 0.47 -30.10 11.71
N ALA A 141 0.45 -29.05 10.90
CA ALA A 141 1.36 -27.92 11.03
C ALA A 141 1.21 -27.20 12.39
N VAL A 142 -0.01 -26.99 12.87
CA VAL A 142 -0.27 -26.37 14.19
C VAL A 142 0.19 -27.25 15.35
N ILE A 143 -0.02 -28.57 15.26
CA ILE A 143 0.44 -29.53 16.27
C ILE A 143 1.97 -29.67 16.26
N THR A 144 2.60 -29.56 15.08
CA THR A 144 4.04 -29.74 14.89
C THR A 144 4.82 -28.43 15.06
N ALA A 145 4.15 -27.28 15.07
CA ALA A 145 4.74 -25.95 15.21
C ALA A 145 5.65 -25.73 16.44
N PRO A 146 5.48 -26.39 17.60
CA PRO A 146 6.41 -26.19 18.71
C PRO A 146 7.68 -27.06 18.61
N ARG A 147 7.86 -27.87 17.55
CA ARG A 147 9.12 -28.60 17.35
C ARG A 147 10.11 -27.72 16.60
N GLU A 148 11.15 -27.28 17.30
CA GLU A 148 12.32 -26.50 16.84
C GLU A 148 13.12 -27.13 15.67
N GLY A 149 12.62 -28.20 15.04
CA GLY A 149 13.31 -28.99 14.02
C GLY A 149 12.63 -29.05 12.65
N ALA A 150 11.52 -28.34 12.42
CA ALA A 150 10.87 -28.30 11.10
C ALA A 150 11.71 -27.48 10.10
N LYS A 151 12.84 -28.02 9.65
CA LYS A 151 13.50 -27.56 8.42
C LYS A 151 12.56 -27.85 7.26
N ALA A 152 12.18 -26.80 6.53
CA ALA A 152 11.45 -26.94 5.28
C ALA A 152 12.16 -28.00 4.39
N PRO A 153 11.43 -28.92 3.74
CA PRO A 153 12.00 -30.03 2.97
C PRO A 153 12.67 -29.57 1.66
N LEU A 154 12.94 -28.27 1.54
CA LEU A 154 13.64 -27.72 0.41
C LEU A 154 15.13 -27.84 0.72
N THR A 155 15.72 -28.94 0.24
CA THR A 155 17.15 -28.97 -0.10
C THR A 155 17.44 -27.68 -0.85
N GLY A 156 18.50 -26.95 -0.45
CA GLY A 156 18.74 -25.53 -0.77
C GLY A 156 18.98 -25.18 -2.24
N ARG A 157 18.10 -25.60 -3.13
CA ARG A 157 18.00 -25.26 -4.54
C ARG A 157 16.52 -24.97 -4.81
N PRO A 158 16.15 -23.74 -5.21
CA PRO A 158 14.78 -23.50 -5.64
C PRO A 158 14.47 -24.41 -6.82
N ALA A 159 13.34 -25.11 -6.77
CA ALA A 159 12.82 -25.81 -7.95
C ALA A 159 12.71 -24.78 -9.09
N PRO A 160 13.07 -25.13 -10.33
CA PRO A 160 12.95 -24.22 -11.46
C PRO A 160 11.51 -23.71 -11.53
N ALA A 161 11.34 -22.39 -11.60
CA ALA A 161 10.03 -21.77 -11.67
C ALA A 161 9.30 -22.29 -12.90
N ASN A 162 8.19 -22.98 -12.70
CA ASN A 162 7.29 -23.31 -13.80
C ASN A 162 6.49 -22.03 -14.07
N PRO A 163 6.70 -21.33 -15.21
CA PRO A 163 6.02 -20.07 -15.46
C PRO A 163 4.52 -20.34 -15.65
N VAL A 164 3.74 -20.10 -14.59
CA VAL A 164 2.28 -20.16 -14.66
C VAL A 164 1.81 -18.96 -15.48
N PHE A 165 1.42 -19.22 -16.73
CA PHE A 165 0.83 -18.19 -17.58
C PHE A 165 -0.64 -18.05 -17.21
N LEU A 166 -0.95 -17.10 -16.33
CA LEU A 166 -2.34 -16.73 -16.06
C LEU A 166 -2.85 -15.93 -17.28
N PRO A 167 -3.91 -16.39 -17.98
CA PRO A 167 -4.49 -15.60 -19.05
C PRO A 167 -4.99 -14.27 -18.48
N LYS A 168 -4.73 -13.17 -19.20
CA LYS A 168 -5.25 -11.85 -18.79
C LYS A 168 -6.77 -11.95 -18.68
N TYR A 169 -7.32 -11.52 -17.54
CA TYR A 169 -8.75 -11.48 -17.31
C TYR A 169 -9.41 -10.65 -18.41
N GLN A 170 -10.18 -11.31 -19.27
CA GLN A 170 -11.05 -10.65 -20.22
C GLN A 170 -12.43 -10.55 -19.58
N PRO A 171 -12.88 -9.36 -19.16
CA PRO A 171 -14.23 -9.22 -18.64
C PRO A 171 -15.24 -9.66 -19.71
N PRO A 172 -16.38 -10.26 -19.32
CA PRO A 172 -17.40 -10.63 -20.27
C PRO A 172 -17.84 -9.40 -21.08
N TYR A 173 -18.10 -9.63 -22.37
CA TYR A 173 -18.67 -8.59 -23.22
C TYR A 173 -20.04 -8.20 -22.66
N VAL A 174 -20.18 -6.93 -22.31
CA VAL A 174 -21.44 -6.31 -21.90
C VAL A 174 -21.78 -5.30 -22.97
N SER A 175 -22.97 -5.40 -23.54
CA SER A 175 -23.40 -4.50 -24.61
C SER A 175 -23.37 -3.04 -24.13
N PRO A 176 -23.01 -2.08 -25.01
CA PRO A 176 -22.86 -0.68 -24.62
C PRO A 176 -24.12 -0.08 -23.98
N GLU A 177 -25.30 -0.53 -24.41
CA GLU A 177 -26.60 -0.10 -23.89
C GLU A 177 -26.72 -0.31 -22.38
N TRP A 178 -26.17 -1.41 -21.85
CA TRP A 178 -26.22 -1.76 -20.42
C TRP A 178 -25.12 -1.05 -19.62
N ARG A 179 -24.13 -0.45 -20.31
CA ARG A 179 -23.07 0.37 -19.69
C ARG A 179 -23.42 1.85 -19.66
N MET A 180 -24.41 2.30 -20.43
CA MET A 180 -24.76 3.73 -20.52
C MET A 180 -25.13 4.31 -19.15
N GLU A 181 -25.95 3.58 -18.38
CA GLU A 181 -26.35 4.02 -17.03
C GLU A 181 -25.18 4.06 -16.07
N SER A 182 -24.35 3.00 -16.02
CA SER A 182 -23.20 2.93 -15.12
C SER A 182 -22.11 3.94 -15.48
N VAL A 183 -21.84 4.15 -16.77
CA VAL A 183 -20.91 5.18 -17.25
C VAL A 183 -21.43 6.58 -16.94
N SER A 184 -22.72 6.84 -17.17
CA SER A 184 -23.32 8.14 -16.83
C SER A 184 -23.33 8.42 -15.33
N TRP A 185 -23.50 7.38 -14.50
CA TRP A 185 -23.40 7.47 -13.05
C TRP A 185 -21.96 7.69 -12.59
N ASP A 186 -21.01 6.97 -13.17
CA ASP A 186 -19.58 7.03 -12.85
C ASP A 186 -18.95 8.36 -13.29
N GLN A 187 -19.41 8.94 -14.41
CA GLN A 187 -19.03 10.29 -14.84
C GLN A 187 -19.55 11.40 -13.91
N LYS A 188 -20.64 11.14 -13.17
CA LYS A 188 -21.14 12.06 -12.14
C LYS A 188 -20.35 11.98 -10.84
N GLN A 189 -19.53 10.94 -10.64
CA GLN A 189 -18.73 10.78 -9.43
C GLN A 189 -17.55 11.76 -9.46
N LEU A 190 -17.36 12.47 -8.36
CA LEU A 190 -16.22 13.35 -8.17
C LEU A 190 -14.97 12.50 -7.88
N ARG A 191 -14.09 12.31 -8.86
CA ARG A 191 -12.86 11.50 -8.70
C ARG A 191 -11.68 12.27 -8.10
N SER A 192 -11.81 13.59 -7.98
CA SER A 192 -10.81 14.42 -7.31
C SER A 192 -11.10 14.51 -5.81
N HIS A 193 -10.06 14.50 -4.98
CA HIS A 193 -10.17 14.80 -3.55
C HIS A 193 -10.56 16.26 -3.25
N CYS A 194 -10.69 17.10 -4.29
CA CYS A 194 -10.99 18.52 -4.20
C CYS A 194 -12.27 18.85 -4.97
N ASP A 195 -13.12 19.70 -4.38
CA ASP A 195 -14.36 20.21 -4.98
C ASP A 195 -14.03 21.13 -6.17
N PRO A 196 -14.60 20.88 -7.38
CA PRO A 196 -14.29 21.63 -8.59
C PRO A 196 -15.00 22.99 -8.66
N THR A 197 -15.88 23.32 -7.72
CA THR A 197 -16.67 24.55 -7.79
C THR A 197 -15.81 25.79 -7.56
N GLN A 198 -16.06 26.84 -8.34
CA GLN A 198 -15.35 28.12 -8.25
C GLN A 198 -15.41 28.71 -6.82
N ARG A 199 -16.54 28.50 -6.12
CA ARG A 199 -16.73 28.95 -4.74
C ARG A 199 -15.73 28.30 -3.78
N PHE A 200 -15.51 27.00 -3.90
CA PHE A 200 -14.55 26.27 -3.08
C PHE A 200 -13.14 26.86 -3.20
N TRP A 201 -12.62 26.99 -4.43
CA TRP A 201 -11.27 27.51 -4.69
C TRP A 201 -11.08 28.97 -4.32
N LEU A 202 -12.14 29.79 -4.41
CA LEU A 202 -12.07 31.19 -4.02
C LEU A 202 -12.17 31.39 -2.50
N LEU A 203 -12.90 30.54 -1.77
CA LEU A 203 -13.07 30.63 -0.32
C LEU A 203 -11.84 30.16 0.46
N HIS A 204 -11.09 29.20 -0.07
CA HIS A 204 -9.84 28.77 0.53
C HIS A 204 -8.77 29.87 0.48
N GLU A 205 -8.04 30.05 1.58
CA GLU A 205 -6.83 30.86 1.59
C GLU A 205 -5.82 30.23 0.64
N LEU A 206 -5.38 31.01 -0.37
CA LEU A 206 -4.38 30.55 -1.31
C LEU A 206 -3.12 30.14 -0.54
N PRO A 207 -2.54 28.96 -0.82
CA PRO A 207 -1.33 28.54 -0.15
C PRO A 207 -0.24 29.57 -0.39
N LYS A 208 0.49 29.92 0.68
CA LYS A 208 1.62 30.85 0.62
C LYS A 208 2.68 30.27 -0.32
N CYS A 209 2.75 30.80 -1.54
CA CYS A 209 3.75 30.40 -2.50
C CYS A 209 5.10 30.99 -2.08
N LYS A 210 6.00 30.14 -1.57
CA LYS A 210 7.36 30.55 -1.15
C LYS A 210 8.09 31.33 -2.25
N ALA A 211 7.99 30.88 -3.50
CA ALA A 211 8.59 31.58 -4.63
C ALA A 211 8.00 32.99 -4.85
N CYS A 212 6.69 33.18 -4.61
CA CYS A 212 6.07 34.50 -4.68
C CYS A 212 6.49 35.42 -3.54
N GLU A 213 6.69 34.87 -2.33
CA GLU A 213 7.19 35.62 -1.17
C GLU A 213 8.65 36.06 -1.40
N GLU A 214 9.51 35.14 -1.84
CA GLU A 214 10.91 35.42 -2.16
C GLU A 214 11.04 36.46 -3.26
N THR A 215 10.25 36.34 -4.33
CA THR A 215 10.25 37.34 -5.41
C THR A 215 9.70 38.69 -4.96
N ALA A 216 8.67 38.73 -4.11
CA ALA A 216 8.17 39.98 -3.54
C ALA A 216 9.23 40.70 -2.68
N VAL A 217 9.99 39.96 -1.88
CA VAL A 217 11.10 40.50 -1.08
C VAL A 217 12.18 41.09 -1.99
N VAL A 218 12.58 40.37 -3.03
CA VAL A 218 13.58 40.85 -3.99
C VAL A 218 13.09 42.10 -4.74
N VAL A 219 11.82 42.13 -5.14
CA VAL A 219 11.22 43.29 -5.82
C VAL A 219 11.13 44.50 -4.87
N ALA A 220 10.73 44.30 -3.62
CA ALA A 220 10.67 45.35 -2.61
C ALA A 220 12.06 45.95 -2.34
N HIS A 221 13.07 45.10 -2.17
CA HIS A 221 14.46 45.53 -2.00
C HIS A 221 14.96 46.33 -3.21
N ARG A 222 14.69 45.86 -4.44
CA ARG A 222 15.05 46.59 -5.67
C ARG A 222 14.33 47.93 -5.77
N LYS A 223 13.08 48.03 -5.32
CA LYS A 223 12.32 49.28 -5.32
C LYS A 223 12.87 50.27 -4.28
N MET A 224 13.22 49.80 -3.08
CA MET A 224 13.87 50.60 -2.05
C MET A 224 15.18 51.22 -2.55
N LEU A 225 16.03 50.42 -3.21
CA LEU A 225 17.29 50.90 -3.78
C LEU A 225 17.10 51.96 -4.87
N ARG A 226 16.05 51.81 -5.71
CA ARG A 226 15.73 52.83 -6.73
C ARG A 226 15.26 54.14 -6.09
N ASN A 227 14.42 54.06 -5.07
CA ASN A 227 13.92 55.24 -4.37
C ASN A 227 15.05 55.98 -3.61
N LEU A 228 15.98 55.25 -3.00
CA LEU A 228 17.17 55.84 -2.37
C LEU A 228 18.06 56.57 -3.40
N LYS A 229 18.23 56.00 -4.58
CA LYS A 229 18.96 56.67 -5.67
C LYS A 229 18.24 57.91 -6.20
N HIS A 230 16.91 57.90 -6.20
CA HIS A 230 16.12 59.05 -6.66
C HIS A 230 16.06 60.18 -5.64
N ASN A 231 16.15 59.88 -4.35
CA ASN A 231 16.13 60.87 -3.26
C ASN A 231 17.51 61.45 -2.91
N ASN A 232 18.59 60.93 -3.51
CA ASN A 232 19.96 61.42 -3.32
C ASN A 232 20.43 62.34 -4.48
N VAL A 233 19.49 62.90 -5.23
CA VAL A 233 19.66 64.01 -6.18
C VAL A 233 18.71 65.12 -5.73
#